data_AF-A0A7W0ZRA6-F1
#
_entry.id   AF-A0A7W0ZRA6-F1
#
_cell.length_a   1.000
_cell.length_b   1.000
_cell.length_c   1.000
_cell.angle_alpha   90.00
_cell.angle_beta   90.00
_cell.angle_gamma   90.00
#
_symmetry.space_group_name_H-M   'P 1'
#
loop_
_entity.id
_entity.type
_entity.pdbx_description
1 polymer ?
#
loop_
_entity_poly.entity_id
_entity_poly.type
_entity_poly.pdbx_seq_one_letter_code
_entity_poly.pdbx_strand_id
1 'polypeptide(L)'
;MRRCSLVLALVALSACPKAGGSYAQGDRSAGDIDRGETQGRMFDFVSNKPEGDDWQVRIRGSSLWASYSNEESTDELGTRNLSKKEAAKVWTLIDALELADRKKGRKDEDDGYVYLRLREPGQDEGYDFFEAYVSRETEDEAVIDLAEYLRDLITKYHKEKPNF
;
A
#
# COMPACT_ATOMS: atom_id res chain seq x y z
N MET A 1 62.97 46.18 -17.83
CA MET A 1 61.99 45.47 -16.97
C MET A 1 60.75 45.11 -17.79
N ARG A 2 60.63 43.91 -18.35
CA ARG A 2 59.34 43.36 -18.77
C ARG A 2 59.37 41.84 -18.55
N ARG A 3 58.45 41.40 -17.70
CA ARG A 3 58.38 40.09 -17.07
C ARG A 3 57.80 39.05 -18.03
N CYS A 4 58.36 37.85 -17.96
CA CYS A 4 57.71 36.60 -18.33
C CYS A 4 56.33 36.47 -17.69
N SER A 5 55.35 35.98 -18.44
CA SER A 5 54.24 35.20 -17.89
C SER A 5 53.76 34.22 -18.95
N LEU A 6 54.05 32.97 -18.66
CA LEU A 6 53.59 31.73 -19.27
C LEU A 6 52.34 31.30 -18.48
N VAL A 7 51.26 30.87 -19.14
CA VAL A 7 50.26 29.85 -18.71
C VAL A 7 49.26 29.71 -19.88
N LEU A 8 49.35 28.67 -20.71
CA LEU A 8 48.79 27.31 -20.58
C LEU A 8 47.27 27.18 -20.85
N ALA A 9 46.99 26.70 -22.06
CA ALA A 9 45.91 25.85 -22.58
C ALA A 9 44.65 25.54 -21.74
N LEU A 10 43.49 25.63 -22.41
CA LEU A 10 42.42 24.64 -22.27
C LEU A 10 41.84 24.29 -23.65
N VAL A 11 41.93 23.01 -24.01
CA VAL A 11 41.45 22.40 -25.26
C VAL A 11 40.01 21.89 -25.08
N ALA A 12 39.28 21.91 -26.18
CA ALA A 12 37.85 21.65 -26.30
C ALA A 12 37.44 20.16 -26.30
N LEU A 13 36.12 19.96 -26.20
CA LEU A 13 35.28 18.86 -26.71
C LEU A 13 35.32 17.48 -26.02
N SER A 14 34.18 17.12 -25.41
CA SER A 14 33.54 15.82 -25.64
C SER A 14 32.06 15.87 -25.20
N ALA A 15 31.21 15.39 -26.09
CA ALA A 15 29.77 15.38 -25.99
C ALA A 15 29.25 13.98 -25.61
N CYS A 16 28.12 13.97 -24.88
CA CYS A 16 27.09 12.93 -24.76
C CYS A 16 27.40 11.61 -24.01
N PRO A 17 26.39 10.92 -23.43
CA PRO A 17 24.98 11.27 -23.25
C PRO A 17 24.55 11.28 -21.76
N LYS A 18 23.60 12.17 -21.40
CA LYS A 18 22.70 11.90 -20.27
C LYS A 18 21.95 10.62 -20.61
N ALA A 19 22.13 9.57 -19.82
CA ALA A 19 21.29 8.38 -19.87
C ALA A 19 19.86 8.78 -19.50
N GLY A 20 19.08 9.15 -20.52
CA GLY A 20 17.64 9.13 -20.48
C GLY A 20 17.20 7.68 -20.46
N GLY A 21 16.91 7.16 -19.28
CA GLY A 21 16.14 5.94 -19.13
C GLY A 21 14.72 6.21 -19.60
N SER A 22 14.46 5.92 -20.86
CA SER A 22 13.12 5.74 -21.40
C SER A 22 12.52 4.52 -20.70
N TYR A 23 11.74 4.75 -19.64
CA TYR A 23 10.83 3.72 -19.18
C TYR A 23 9.74 3.64 -20.24
N ALA A 24 9.67 2.48 -20.89
CA ALA A 24 8.66 2.13 -21.86
C ALA A 24 7.30 2.61 -21.37
N GLN A 25 6.77 3.61 -22.08
CA GLN A 25 5.37 3.95 -22.08
C GLN A 25 4.66 2.74 -22.67
N GLY A 26 4.33 1.78 -21.80
CA GLY A 26 3.46 0.67 -22.13
C GLY A 26 2.10 1.26 -22.42
N ASP A 27 1.78 1.37 -23.70
CA ASP A 27 0.46 1.66 -24.24
C ASP A 27 -0.49 0.52 -23.81
N ARG A 28 -1.03 0.67 -22.61
CA ARG A 28 -2.30 0.07 -22.19
C ARG A 28 -3.13 1.25 -21.72
N SER A 29 -4.26 1.48 -22.38
CA SER A 29 -5.23 2.51 -22.00
C SER A 29 -5.60 2.38 -20.51
N ALA A 30 -4.87 3.09 -19.66
CA ALA A 30 -5.17 3.29 -18.26
C ALA A 30 -6.19 4.43 -18.24
N GLY A 31 -7.47 4.08 -18.36
CA GLY A 31 -8.52 5.00 -17.90
C GLY A 31 -8.20 5.35 -16.44
N ASP A 32 -8.08 6.64 -16.13
CA ASP A 32 -7.64 7.21 -14.84
C ASP A 32 -7.80 6.25 -13.64
N ILE A 33 -6.76 5.47 -13.35
CA ILE A 33 -6.67 4.72 -12.11
C ILE A 33 -6.13 5.71 -11.09
N ASP A 34 -7.02 6.24 -10.25
CA ASP A 34 -6.63 7.03 -9.10
C ASP A 34 -5.82 6.10 -8.19
N ARG A 35 -4.56 6.45 -7.93
CA ARG A 35 -3.69 5.69 -7.03
C ARG A 35 -3.86 6.15 -5.57
N GLY A 36 -4.82 7.05 -5.34
CA GLY A 36 -5.14 7.64 -4.06
C GLY A 36 -4.21 8.80 -3.73
N GLU A 37 -4.65 9.64 -2.80
CA GLU A 37 -3.83 10.71 -2.24
C GLU A 37 -2.61 10.12 -1.51
N THR A 38 -1.41 10.40 -1.98
CA THR A 38 -0.16 9.86 -1.40
C THR A 38 0.15 10.41 -0.02
N GLN A 39 -0.39 11.59 0.29
CA GLN A 39 -0.27 12.33 1.54
C GLN A 39 -1.47 12.14 2.47
N GLY A 40 -2.54 11.47 2.00
CA GLY A 40 -3.79 11.35 2.73
C GLY A 40 -3.84 10.14 3.66
N ARG A 41 -5.03 9.88 4.21
CA ARG A 41 -5.31 8.73 5.05
C ARG A 41 -5.04 7.41 4.31
N MET A 42 -4.37 6.47 4.96
CA MET A 42 -4.04 5.16 4.40
C MET A 42 -4.32 4.07 5.41
N PHE A 43 -4.81 2.93 4.93
CA PHE A 43 -5.01 1.76 5.77
C PHE A 43 -4.40 0.52 5.10
N ASP A 44 -3.64 -0.26 5.87
CA ASP A 44 -3.09 -1.56 5.47
C ASP A 44 -3.73 -2.68 6.32
N PHE A 45 -4.19 -3.71 5.62
CA PHE A 45 -4.69 -4.97 6.19
C PHE A 45 -3.81 -6.09 5.68
N VAL A 46 -3.08 -6.75 6.58
CA VAL A 46 -2.21 -7.88 6.25
C VAL A 46 -2.69 -9.09 7.02
N SER A 47 -3.18 -10.09 6.30
CA SER A 47 -3.63 -11.37 6.88
C SER A 47 -2.55 -12.41 6.63
N ASN A 48 -2.00 -12.97 7.70
CA ASN A 48 -1.08 -14.10 7.65
C ASN A 48 -1.78 -15.36 8.13
N LYS A 49 -1.63 -16.45 7.38
CA LYS A 49 -2.18 -17.75 7.72
C LYS A 49 -1.08 -18.81 7.72
N PRO A 50 -0.84 -19.52 8.83
CA PRO A 50 0.04 -20.67 8.86
C PRO A 50 -0.38 -21.68 7.78
N GLU A 51 0.59 -22.11 6.96
CA GLU A 51 0.39 -23.07 5.87
C GLU A 51 -0.66 -22.62 4.83
N GLY A 52 -0.98 -21.33 4.77
CA GLY A 52 -1.96 -20.74 3.87
C GLY A 52 -1.44 -19.54 3.11
N ASP A 53 -2.37 -18.81 2.49
CA ASP A 53 -2.04 -17.63 1.72
C ASP A 53 -1.88 -16.41 2.63
N ASP A 54 -0.79 -15.67 2.41
CA ASP A 54 -0.59 -14.36 2.99
C ASP A 54 -1.21 -13.31 2.08
N TRP A 55 -2.09 -12.49 2.64
CA TRP A 55 -2.76 -11.43 1.91
C TRP A 55 -2.35 -10.06 2.41
N GLN A 56 -2.15 -9.13 1.48
CA GLN A 56 -1.93 -7.72 1.79
C GLN A 56 -2.90 -6.87 1.00
N VAL A 57 -3.63 -6.00 1.71
CA VAL A 57 -4.62 -5.10 1.13
C VAL A 57 -4.34 -3.70 1.63
N ARG A 58 -4.35 -2.73 0.73
CA ARG A 58 -4.10 -1.32 1.02
C ARG A 58 -5.23 -0.46 0.48
N ILE A 59 -5.77 0.40 1.34
CA ILE A 59 -6.77 1.40 0.99
C ILE A 59 -6.16 2.81 1.09
N ARG A 60 -6.32 3.61 0.05
CA ARG A 60 -5.92 5.03 -0.01
C ARG A 60 -6.99 5.84 -0.73
N GLY A 61 -7.68 6.75 -0.04
CA GLY A 61 -8.83 7.44 -0.63
C GLY A 61 -9.85 6.45 -1.18
N SER A 62 -10.11 6.49 -2.49
CA SER A 62 -10.97 5.52 -3.19
C SER A 62 -10.20 4.37 -3.87
N SER A 63 -8.92 4.20 -3.59
CA SER A 63 -8.07 3.20 -4.25
C SER A 63 -7.87 1.99 -3.36
N LEU A 64 -8.11 0.81 -3.92
CA LEU A 64 -7.79 -0.48 -3.32
C LEU A 64 -6.65 -1.12 -4.10
N TRP A 65 -5.60 -1.52 -3.40
CA TRP A 65 -4.53 -2.36 -3.93
C TRP A 65 -4.48 -3.66 -3.14
N ALA A 66 -4.21 -4.77 -3.81
CA ALA A 66 -4.07 -6.07 -3.17
C ALA A 66 -2.94 -6.90 -3.78
N SER A 67 -2.34 -7.74 -2.96
CA SER A 67 -1.46 -8.83 -3.36
C SER A 67 -1.69 -10.03 -2.45
N TYR A 68 -1.30 -11.20 -2.93
CA TYR A 68 -1.17 -12.36 -2.07
C TYR A 68 0.10 -13.15 -2.41
N SER A 69 0.55 -13.94 -1.45
CA SER A 69 1.65 -14.88 -1.63
C SER A 69 1.29 -16.22 -1.01
N ASN A 70 1.69 -17.29 -1.68
CA ASN A 70 1.62 -18.67 -1.19
C ASN A 70 3.00 -19.33 -1.37
N GLU A 71 3.09 -20.63 -1.11
CA GLU A 71 4.35 -21.37 -1.23
C GLU A 71 4.95 -21.37 -2.64
N GLU A 72 4.12 -21.22 -3.68
CA GLU A 72 4.50 -21.37 -5.08
C GLU A 72 4.74 -20.04 -5.80
N SER A 73 3.96 -19.01 -5.47
CA SER A 73 4.00 -17.71 -6.14
C SER A 73 3.62 -16.53 -5.25
N THR A 74 3.98 -15.34 -5.72
CA THR A 74 3.46 -14.07 -5.22
C THR A 74 2.81 -13.36 -6.39
N ASP A 75 1.56 -12.95 -6.22
CA ASP A 75 0.77 -12.29 -7.25
C ASP A 75 0.35 -10.88 -6.79
N GLU A 76 0.79 -9.87 -7.55
CA GLU A 76 0.36 -8.49 -7.39
C GLU A 76 -0.89 -8.23 -8.24
N LEU A 77 -2.06 -8.14 -7.60
CA LEU A 77 -3.34 -7.96 -8.28
C LEU A 77 -3.55 -6.53 -8.81
N GLY A 78 -2.73 -5.59 -8.34
CA GLY A 78 -2.70 -4.19 -8.77
C GLY A 78 -3.74 -3.31 -8.09
N THR A 79 -3.93 -2.10 -8.61
CA THR A 79 -4.82 -1.08 -8.04
C THR A 79 -6.16 -1.00 -8.77
N ARG A 80 -7.24 -0.78 -8.01
CA ARG A 80 -8.61 -0.62 -8.48
C ARG A 80 -9.27 0.59 -7.81
N ASN A 81 -10.08 1.31 -8.58
CA ASN A 81 -10.90 2.39 -8.06
C ASN A 81 -12.20 1.82 -7.49
N LEU A 82 -12.44 2.09 -6.21
CA LEU A 82 -13.72 1.89 -5.55
C LEU A 82 -14.71 2.96 -5.97
N SER A 83 -16.00 2.61 -6.06
CA SER A 83 -17.03 3.64 -6.14
C SER A 83 -17.09 4.46 -4.86
N LYS A 84 -17.68 5.67 -4.93
CA LYS A 84 -17.86 6.53 -3.74
C LYS A 84 -18.54 5.81 -2.58
N LYS A 85 -19.54 4.96 -2.87
CA LYS A 85 -20.27 4.19 -1.84
C LYS A 85 -19.39 3.13 -1.19
N GLU A 86 -18.56 2.45 -1.99
CA GLU A 86 -17.65 1.42 -1.48
C GLU A 86 -16.51 2.01 -0.67
N ALA A 87 -15.91 3.11 -1.16
CA ALA A 87 -14.91 3.86 -0.42
C ALA A 87 -15.47 4.36 0.92
N ALA A 88 -16.67 4.95 0.93
CA ALA A 88 -17.31 5.39 2.18
C ALA A 88 -17.57 4.22 3.14
N LYS A 89 -18.05 3.08 2.64
CA LYS A 89 -18.31 1.90 3.46
C LYS A 89 -17.02 1.33 4.06
N VAL A 90 -15.96 1.16 3.27
CA VAL A 90 -14.70 0.60 3.80
C VAL A 90 -14.08 1.53 4.84
N TRP A 91 -14.11 2.85 4.63
CA TRP A 91 -13.61 3.80 5.62
C TRP A 91 -14.44 3.80 6.90
N THR A 92 -15.77 3.64 6.80
CA THR A 92 -16.64 3.49 7.98
C THR A 92 -16.27 2.24 8.79
N LEU A 93 -15.98 1.12 8.12
CA LEU A 93 -15.54 -0.11 8.79
C LEU A 93 -14.14 0.03 9.40
N ILE A 94 -13.23 0.74 8.75
CA ILE A 94 -11.90 1.05 9.29
C ILE A 94 -12.02 1.93 10.55
N ASP A 95 -12.92 2.92 10.55
CA ASP A 95 -13.17 3.79 11.71
C ASP A 95 -13.70 3.00 12.91
N ALA A 96 -14.59 2.03 12.65
CA ALA A 96 -15.15 1.16 13.68
C ALA A 96 -14.12 0.25 14.36
N LEU A 97 -12.90 0.11 13.83
CA LEU A 97 -11.81 -0.60 14.49
C LEU A 97 -11.21 0.16 15.68
N GLU A 98 -11.45 1.47 15.75
CA GLU A 98 -10.95 2.37 16.82
C GLU A 98 -9.43 2.20 17.07
N LEU A 99 -8.63 2.10 16.00
CA LEU A 99 -7.21 1.76 16.09
C LEU A 99 -6.37 2.73 16.93
N ALA A 100 -6.80 3.99 17.06
CA ALA A 100 -6.11 4.98 17.89
C ALA A 100 -6.13 4.62 19.39
N ASP A 101 -7.23 3.99 19.83
CA ASP A 101 -7.44 3.62 21.23
C ASP A 101 -7.24 2.11 21.46
N ARG A 102 -7.12 1.32 20.39
CA ARG A 102 -6.93 -0.13 20.46
C ARG A 102 -5.52 -0.49 20.94
N LYS A 103 -5.43 -1.54 21.77
CA LYS A 103 -4.16 -2.16 22.14
C LYS A 103 -3.50 -2.83 20.93
N LYS A 104 -2.18 -2.69 20.81
CA LYS A 104 -1.40 -3.28 19.70
C LYS A 104 -1.53 -4.81 19.56
N GLY A 105 -1.98 -5.53 20.59
CA GLY A 105 -2.10 -7.00 20.54
C GLY A 105 -0.75 -7.72 20.39
N ARG A 106 -0.79 -8.98 19.98
CA ARG A 106 0.39 -9.83 19.71
C ARG A 106 0.12 -10.68 18.47
N LYS A 107 1.20 -11.06 17.80
CA LYS A 107 1.14 -12.06 16.74
C LYS A 107 0.78 -13.41 17.31
N ASP A 108 -0.13 -14.08 16.64
CA ASP A 108 -0.52 -15.45 16.90
C ASP A 108 0.08 -16.27 15.76
N GLU A 109 1.23 -16.89 16.01
CA GLU A 109 1.98 -17.62 14.99
C GLU A 109 1.42 -19.05 14.79
N ASP A 110 0.62 -19.54 15.74
CA ASP A 110 0.05 -20.88 15.72
C ASP A 110 -1.24 -20.89 14.89
N ASP A 111 -2.14 -19.93 15.12
CA ASP A 111 -3.43 -19.83 14.41
C ASP A 111 -3.42 -18.77 13.28
N GLY A 112 -2.37 -17.95 13.24
CA GLY A 112 -2.20 -16.83 12.31
C GLY A 112 -2.80 -15.53 12.84
N TYR A 113 -2.46 -14.43 12.17
CA TYR A 113 -2.86 -13.10 12.62
C TYR A 113 -3.18 -12.16 11.48
N VAL A 114 -3.99 -11.15 11.81
CA VAL A 114 -4.21 -9.96 11.00
C VAL A 114 -3.44 -8.80 11.62
N TYR A 115 -2.57 -8.18 10.82
CA TYR A 115 -1.96 -6.90 11.13
C TYR A 115 -2.74 -5.77 10.46
N LEU A 116 -3.17 -4.83 11.29
CA LEU A 116 -3.94 -3.65 10.92
C LEU A 116 -3.06 -2.43 11.13
N ARG A 117 -2.97 -1.55 10.13
CA ARG A 117 -2.24 -0.29 10.25
C ARG A 117 -3.03 0.85 9.64
N LEU A 118 -3.31 1.87 10.44
CA LEU A 118 -3.90 3.12 10.00
C LEU A 118 -2.83 4.22 10.04
N ARG A 119 -2.76 4.99 8.95
CA ARG A 119 -2.01 6.24 8.87
C ARG A 119 -2.99 7.39 8.76
N GLU A 120 -2.91 8.34 9.68
CA GLU A 120 -3.67 9.58 9.64
C GLU A 120 -2.76 10.79 9.34
N PRO A 121 -3.25 11.80 8.61
CA PRO A 121 -2.53 13.07 8.45
C PRO A 121 -2.48 13.79 9.79
N GLY A 122 -1.27 14.13 10.26
CA GLY A 122 -1.04 14.82 11.53
C GLY A 122 -1.26 16.33 11.44
N GLN A 123 -1.36 16.99 12.59
CA GLN A 123 -1.63 18.44 12.69
C GLN A 123 -0.41 19.31 12.34
N ASP A 124 0.81 18.84 12.61
CA ASP A 124 2.06 19.61 12.48
C ASP A 124 3.02 18.97 11.44
N GLU A 125 2.53 18.79 10.20
CA GLU A 125 3.32 18.29 9.04
C GLU A 125 3.82 16.82 9.14
N GLY A 126 3.33 16.06 10.12
CA GLY A 126 3.64 14.64 10.32
C GLY A 126 2.50 13.67 9.95
N TYR A 127 2.72 12.39 10.22
CA TYR A 127 1.65 11.38 10.19
C TYR A 127 1.62 10.61 11.50
N ASP A 128 0.42 10.28 11.95
CA ASP A 128 0.21 9.37 13.06
C ASP A 128 -0.01 7.95 12.52
N PHE A 129 0.64 6.97 13.16
CA PHE A 129 0.49 5.57 12.82
C PHE A 129 -0.10 4.80 14.00
N PHE A 130 -1.18 4.10 13.73
CA PHE A 130 -1.87 3.23 14.68
C PHE A 130 -1.82 1.80 14.17
N GLU A 131 -1.43 0.86 15.02
CA GLU A 131 -1.14 -0.51 14.64
C GLU A 131 -1.73 -1.50 15.63
N ALA A 132 -2.32 -2.58 15.12
CA ALA A 132 -2.79 -3.69 15.93
C ALA A 132 -2.53 -5.04 15.25
N TYR A 133 -2.27 -6.05 16.07
CA TYR A 133 -2.28 -7.46 15.72
C TYR A 133 -3.50 -8.10 16.36
N VAL A 134 -4.25 -8.85 15.56
CA VAL A 134 -5.46 -9.56 15.97
C VAL A 134 -5.31 -11.01 15.53
N SER A 135 -5.56 -11.98 16.43
CA SER A 135 -5.56 -13.41 16.07
C SER A 135 -6.64 -13.68 15.02
N ARG A 136 -6.42 -14.65 14.13
CA ARG A 136 -7.45 -15.07 13.18
C ARG A 136 -8.63 -15.78 13.84
N GLU A 137 -8.45 -16.32 15.05
CA GLU A 137 -9.55 -16.85 15.87
C GLU A 137 -10.31 -15.75 16.66
N THR A 138 -10.21 -14.50 16.23
CA THR A 138 -10.86 -13.39 16.93
C THR A 138 -12.39 -13.45 16.85
N GLU A 139 -13.04 -12.99 17.93
CA GLU A 139 -14.48 -12.69 17.98
C GLU A 139 -14.76 -11.18 17.77
N ASP A 140 -13.75 -10.42 17.34
CA ASP A 140 -13.85 -8.98 17.12
C ASP A 140 -14.68 -8.67 15.87
N GLU A 141 -15.97 -8.42 16.06
CA GLU A 141 -16.95 -8.19 14.98
C GLU A 141 -16.49 -7.09 14.01
N ALA A 142 -15.84 -6.02 14.48
CA ALA A 142 -15.37 -4.94 13.61
C ALA A 142 -14.26 -5.40 12.66
N VAL A 143 -13.36 -6.28 13.13
CA VAL A 143 -12.31 -6.89 12.30
C VAL A 143 -12.93 -7.86 11.29
N ILE A 144 -13.90 -8.67 11.73
CA ILE A 144 -14.62 -9.64 10.89
C ILE A 144 -15.38 -8.92 9.77
N ASP A 145 -16.19 -7.93 10.10
CA ASP A 145 -16.98 -7.15 9.14
C ASP A 145 -16.10 -6.47 8.08
N LEU A 146 -14.95 -5.92 8.51
CA LEU A 146 -13.98 -5.35 7.58
C LEU A 146 -13.37 -6.42 6.67
N ALA A 147 -12.93 -7.55 7.23
CA ALA A 147 -12.32 -8.63 6.48
C ALA A 147 -13.30 -9.19 5.43
N GLU A 148 -14.55 -9.44 5.80
CA GLU A 148 -15.60 -9.87 4.88
C GLU A 148 -15.82 -8.87 3.76
N TYR A 149 -15.88 -7.58 4.09
CA TYR A 149 -16.08 -6.56 3.06
C TYR A 149 -14.88 -6.41 2.12
N LEU A 150 -13.64 -6.53 2.63
CA LEU A 150 -12.44 -6.56 1.79
C LEU A 150 -12.43 -7.79 0.87
N ARG A 151 -12.90 -8.94 1.36
CA ARG A 151 -13.04 -10.18 0.57
C ARG A 151 -14.01 -9.95 -0.60
N ASP A 152 -15.17 -9.34 -0.33
CA ASP A 152 -16.15 -8.99 -1.35
C ASP A 152 -15.57 -8.06 -2.43
N LEU A 153 -14.82 -7.03 -2.02
CA LEU A 153 -14.19 -6.10 -2.95
C LEU A 153 -13.14 -6.80 -3.83
N ILE A 154 -12.30 -7.65 -3.25
CA ILE A 154 -11.27 -8.39 -4.00
C ILE A 154 -11.92 -9.37 -4.97
N THR A 155 -12.93 -10.13 -4.53
CA THR A 155 -13.71 -11.01 -5.42
C THR A 155 -14.39 -10.23 -6.54
N LYS A 156 -14.93 -9.05 -6.25
CA LYS A 156 -15.55 -8.20 -7.27
C LYS A 156 -14.54 -7.74 -8.33
N TYR A 157 -13.41 -7.18 -7.92
CA TYR A 157 -12.50 -6.44 -8.80
C TYR A 157 -11.32 -7.25 -9.36
N HIS A 158 -10.87 -8.26 -8.62
CA HIS A 158 -9.72 -9.08 -8.98
C HIS A 158 -10.11 -10.53 -9.28
N LYS A 159 -11.34 -10.94 -8.98
CA LYS A 159 -11.86 -12.31 -9.19
C LYS A 159 -11.19 -13.38 -8.33
N GLU A 160 -10.46 -12.95 -7.31
CA GLU A 160 -9.86 -13.81 -6.31
C GLU A 160 -10.73 -13.97 -5.07
N LYS A 161 -10.52 -15.04 -4.30
CA LYS A 161 -11.27 -15.33 -3.07
C LYS A 161 -10.34 -15.41 -1.87
N PRO A 162 -10.05 -14.27 -1.22
CA PRO A 162 -9.19 -14.27 -0.04
C PRO A 162 -9.72 -15.14 1.09
N ASN A 163 -8.80 -15.85 1.74
CA ASN A 163 -9.05 -16.69 2.92
C ASN A 163 -8.54 -15.99 4.19
N PHE A 164 -8.91 -14.73 4.39
CA PHE A 164 -8.71 -14.02 5.66
C PHE A 164 -9.27 -14.78 6.86
#